data_AF-A0A534NPQ2-F1
#
_entry.id   AF-A0A534NPQ2-F1
#
_cell.length_a   1.000
_cell.length_b   1.000
_cell.length_c   1.000
_cell.angle_alpha   90.00
_cell.angle_beta   90.00
_cell.angle_gamma   90.00
#
_symmetry.space_group_name_H-M   'P 1'
#
loop_
_entity.id
_entity.type
_entity.pdbx_description
1 polymer ?
#
loop_
_entity_poly.entity_id
_entity_poly.type
_entity_poly.pdbx_seq_one_letter_code
_entity_poly.pdbx_strand_id
1 'polypeptide(L)'
;MRNHARLAALIGVARTKDILFRARLMDAQEMLAAGLLNEITDENDLYSRAEDLGRTLLEHAPLTLRAAKEALNRVIRHWAPPGGGDDFVVRNYMSADFREGVEAFLAKRKPRWTGK
;
A
#
# COMPACT_ATOMS: atom_id res chain seq x y z
N MET A 1 -8.59 -7.74 0.32
CA MET A 1 -7.24 -7.62 0.92
C MET A 1 -7.01 -6.27 1.58
N ARG A 2 -6.53 -6.28 2.83
CA ARG A 2 -6.32 -5.08 3.68
C ARG A 2 -5.38 -4.02 3.07
N ASN A 3 -4.33 -4.44 2.36
CA ASN A 3 -3.38 -3.51 1.75
C ASN A 3 -4.00 -2.73 0.58
N HIS A 4 -4.89 -3.36 -0.19
CA HIS A 4 -5.61 -2.69 -1.28
C HIS A 4 -6.55 -1.62 -0.72
N ALA A 5 -7.26 -1.91 0.37
CA ALA A 5 -8.13 -0.96 1.04
C ALA A 5 -7.35 0.26 1.57
N ARG A 6 -6.17 0.04 2.17
CA ARG A 6 -5.31 1.13 2.65
C ARG A 6 -4.80 2.01 1.52
N LEU A 7 -4.30 1.41 0.44
CA LEU A 7 -3.80 2.19 -0.69
C LEU A 7 -4.95 2.98 -1.34
N ALA A 8 -6.09 2.34 -1.58
CA ALA A 8 -7.28 3.01 -2.12
C ALA A 8 -7.82 4.12 -1.21
N ALA A 9 -7.71 3.97 0.11
CA ALA A 9 -8.07 5.01 1.08
C ALA A 9 -7.17 6.24 0.99
N LEU A 10 -5.87 6.06 0.68
CA LEU A 10 -4.89 7.13 0.61
C LEU A 10 -4.92 7.85 -0.75
N ILE A 11 -4.92 7.09 -1.86
CA ILE A 11 -4.72 7.65 -3.20
C ILE A 11 -5.92 7.48 -4.15
N GLY A 12 -7.04 6.96 -3.64
CA GLY A 12 -8.24 6.68 -4.41
C GLY A 12 -8.19 5.37 -5.20
N VAL A 13 -9.37 4.83 -5.51
CA VAL A 13 -9.53 3.55 -6.25
C VAL A 13 -8.97 3.64 -7.69
N ALA A 14 -9.17 4.76 -8.38
CA ALA A 14 -8.74 4.91 -9.77
C ALA A 14 -7.21 4.81 -9.91
N ARG A 15 -6.47 5.59 -9.10
CA ARG A 15 -5.00 5.56 -9.09
C ARG A 15 -4.45 4.22 -8.59
N THR A 16 -5.11 3.63 -7.59
CA THR A 16 -4.75 2.30 -7.09
C THR A 16 -4.83 1.23 -8.20
N LYS A 17 -5.88 1.24 -9.03
CA LYS A 17 -5.99 0.33 -10.18
C LYS A 17 -4.91 0.59 -11.23
N ASP A 18 -4.66 1.86 -11.55
CA ASP A 18 -3.63 2.25 -12.53
C ASP A 18 -2.25 1.69 -12.15
N ILE A 19 -1.84 1.87 -10.89
CA ILE A 19 -0.56 1.38 -10.37
C ILE A 19 -0.49 -0.15 -10.40
N LEU A 20 -1.50 -0.82 -9.84
CA LEU A 20 -1.50 -2.29 -9.71
C LEU A 20 -1.60 -2.99 -11.07
N PHE A 21 -2.41 -2.48 -11.99
CA PHE A 21 -2.65 -3.16 -13.27
C PHE A 21 -1.55 -2.87 -14.28
N ARG A 22 -0.88 -1.72 -14.19
CA ARG A 22 0.25 -1.38 -15.07
C ARG A 22 1.61 -1.70 -14.47
N ALA A 23 1.66 -2.19 -13.23
CA ALA A 23 2.89 -2.47 -12.49
C ALA A 23 3.87 -1.28 -12.50
N ARG A 24 3.36 -0.06 -12.42
CA ARG A 24 4.19 1.15 -12.45
C ARG A 24 4.59 1.59 -11.06
N LEU A 25 5.70 2.32 -10.97
CA LEU A 25 6.08 3.05 -9.77
C LEU A 25 5.49 4.47 -9.82
N MET A 26 5.33 5.07 -8.64
CA MET A 26 5.10 6.51 -8.51
C MET A 26 6.43 7.16 -8.13
N ASP A 27 6.69 8.37 -8.62
CA ASP A 27 7.75 9.20 -8.07
C ASP A 27 7.26 9.96 -6.82
N ALA A 28 8.19 10.55 -6.07
CA ALA A 28 7.88 11.23 -4.82
C ALA A 28 6.88 12.39 -5.00
N GLN A 29 6.97 13.15 -6.09
CA GLN A 29 6.10 14.29 -6.37
C GLN A 29 4.67 13.83 -6.64
N GLU A 30 4.51 12.76 -7.42
CA GLU A 30 3.21 12.15 -7.65
C GLU A 30 2.63 11.59 -6.35
N MET A 31 3.45 10.97 -5.50
CA MET A 31 3.01 10.46 -4.20
C MET A 31 2.53 11.58 -3.27
N LEU A 32 3.24 12.71 -3.23
CA LEU A 32 2.84 13.90 -2.46
C LEU A 32 1.52 14.47 -2.99
N ALA A 33 1.41 14.67 -4.31
CA ALA A 33 0.18 15.18 -4.93
C ALA A 33 -1.03 14.24 -4.74
N ALA A 34 -0.78 12.93 -4.59
CA ALA A 34 -1.80 11.94 -4.32
C ALA A 34 -2.18 11.82 -2.83
N GLY A 35 -1.48 12.52 -1.92
CA GLY A 35 -1.70 12.41 -0.48
C GLY A 35 -1.12 11.13 0.15
N LEU A 36 -0.22 10.44 -0.54
CA LEU A 36 0.50 9.29 0.00
C LEU A 36 1.69 9.70 0.87
N LEU A 37 2.36 10.80 0.48
CA LEU A 37 3.38 11.46 1.29
C LEU A 37 2.80 12.77 1.84
N ASN A 38 3.24 13.17 3.03
CA ASN A 38 2.91 14.46 3.62
C ASN A 38 3.96 15.54 3.30
N GLU A 39 5.19 15.12 3.03
CA GLU A 39 6.34 16.00 2.82
C GLU A 39 7.41 15.28 1.97
N ILE A 40 8.21 16.06 1.24
CA ILE A 40 9.41 15.60 0.53
C ILE A 40 10.59 16.42 1.05
N THR A 41 11.71 15.76 1.30
CA THR A 41 12.96 16.37 1.78
C THR A 41 14.13 15.90 0.93
N ASP A 42 15.26 16.60 1.04
CA ASP A 42 16.52 16.10 0.54
C ASP A 42 17.02 14.94 1.42
N GLU A 43 17.76 14.01 0.82
CA GLU A 43 18.21 12.78 1.49
C GLU A 43 18.99 13.06 2.78
N ASN A 44 19.80 14.11 2.78
CA ASN A 44 20.62 14.51 3.93
C ASN A 44 19.79 15.07 5.10
N ASP A 45 18.58 15.55 4.84
CA ASP A 45 17.71 16.20 5.82
C ASP A 45 16.59 15.28 6.33
N LEU A 46 16.46 14.07 5.77
CA LEU A 46 15.36 13.16 6.10
C LEU A 46 15.27 12.87 7.61
N TYR A 47 16.41 12.60 8.25
CA TYR A 47 16.45 12.25 9.67
C TYR A 47 16.20 13.45 10.57
N SER A 48 16.83 14.60 10.29
CA SER A 48 16.61 15.83 11.06
C SER A 48 15.15 16.26 10.98
N ARG A 49 14.55 16.20 9.79
CA ARG A 49 13.14 16.53 9.62
C ARG A 49 12.20 15.58 10.35
N ALA A 50 12.49 14.29 10.34
CA ALA A 50 11.72 13.30 11.08
C ALA A 50 11.82 13.51 12.60
N GLU A 51 12.99 13.89 13.11
CA GLU A 51 13.17 14.26 14.52
C GLU A 51 12.36 15.50 14.88
N ASP A 52 12.39 16.54 14.07
CA ASP A 52 11.64 17.77 14.31
C ASP A 52 10.12 17.51 14.39
N LEU A 53 9.60 16.69 13.46
CA LEU A 53 8.21 16.21 13.54
C LEU A 53 7.93 15.45 14.83
N GLY A 54 8.85 14.58 15.26
CA GLY A 54 8.77 13.87 16.53
C GLY A 54 8.72 14.82 17.72
N ARG A 55 9.56 15.85 17.74
CA ARG A 55 9.59 16.88 18.79
C ARG A 55 8.28 17.64 18.86
N THR A 56 7.71 18.05 17.74
CA THR A 56 6.37 18.68 17.71
C THR A 56 5.30 17.76 18.32
N LEU A 57 5.31 16.47 17.99
CA LEU A 57 4.32 15.53 18.55
C LEU A 57 4.48 15.33 20.07
N LEU A 58 5.70 15.47 20.61
CA LEU A 58 5.97 15.36 22.05
C LEU A 58 5.38 16.52 22.85
N GLU A 59 5.08 17.66 22.21
CA GLU A 59 4.43 18.81 22.85
C GLU A 59 2.91 18.61 23.04
N HIS A 60 2.34 17.53 22.49
CA HIS A 60 0.89 17.28 22.50
C HIS A 60 0.47 16.25 23.54
N ALA A 61 -0.80 16.31 23.95
CA ALA A 61 -1.36 15.38 24.93
C ALA A 61 -1.30 13.91 24.43
N PRO A 62 -0.52 13.02 25.07
CA PRO A 62 -0.24 11.68 24.52
C PRO A 62 -1.47 10.78 24.45
N LEU A 63 -2.39 10.91 25.41
CA LEU A 63 -3.65 10.16 25.39
C LEU A 63 -4.57 10.60 24.25
N THR A 64 -4.60 11.89 23.94
CA THR A 64 -5.36 12.43 22.80
C THR A 64 -4.80 11.92 21.48
N LEU A 65 -3.48 11.97 21.29
CA LEU A 65 -2.82 11.42 20.10
C LEU A 65 -3.11 9.93 19.92
N ARG A 66 -3.01 9.15 21.00
CA ARG A 66 -3.31 7.71 21.00
C ARG A 66 -4.77 7.44 20.63
N ALA A 67 -5.70 8.17 21.23
CA ALA A 67 -7.14 8.02 20.96
C ALA A 67 -7.46 8.34 19.49
N ALA A 68 -6.93 9.45 18.96
CA ALA A 68 -7.11 9.83 17.56
C ALA A 68 -6.55 8.77 16.60
N LYS A 69 -5.33 8.28 16.85
CA LYS A 69 -4.70 7.22 16.05
C LYS A 69 -5.51 5.93 16.07
N GLU A 70 -6.03 5.54 17.22
CA GLU A 70 -6.86 4.33 17.36
C GLU A 70 -8.20 4.48 16.64
N ALA A 71 -8.86 5.64 16.75
CA ALA A 71 -10.10 5.92 16.04
C ALA A 71 -9.92 5.83 14.52
N LEU A 72 -8.87 6.46 13.96
CA LEU A 72 -8.56 6.40 12.53
C LEU A 72 -8.23 4.98 12.06
N ASN A 73 -7.47 4.21 12.85
CA ASN A 73 -7.18 2.81 12.53
C ASN A 73 -8.44 1.96 12.44
N ARG A 74 -9.47 2.23 13.26
CA ARG A 74 -10.75 1.52 13.21
C ARG A 74 -11.54 1.86 11.94
N VAL A 75 -11.55 3.12 11.52
CA VAL A 75 -12.16 3.53 10.24
C VAL A 75 -11.54 2.76 9.08
N ILE A 76 -10.21 2.71 9.01
CA ILE A 76 -9.47 1.98 7.96
C ILE A 76 -9.79 0.48 7.98
N ARG A 77 -9.89 -0.13 9.17
CA ARG A 77 -10.24 -1.55 9.30
C ARG A 77 -11.67 -1.82 8.83
N HIS A 78 -12.61 -0.91 9.09
CA HIS A 78 -13.99 -1.05 8.65
C HIS A 78 -14.13 -1.02 7.12
N TRP A 79 -13.25 -0.28 6.42
CA TRP A 79 -13.23 -0.25 4.96
C TRP A 79 -12.67 -1.53 4.32
N ALA A 80 -12.04 -2.42 5.08
CA ALA A 80 -11.60 -3.72 4.59
C ALA A 80 -12.73 -4.76 4.75
N PRO A 81 -13.15 -5.46 3.68
CA PRO A 81 -14.17 -6.49 3.81
C PRO A 81 -13.71 -7.61 4.76
N PRO A 82 -14.64 -8.19 5.55
CA PRO A 82 -14.35 -9.37 6.37
C PRO A 82 -13.78 -10.50 5.50
N GLY A 83 -12.79 -11.24 6.01
CA GLY A 83 -12.24 -12.41 5.31
C GLY A 83 -11.09 -12.14 4.32
N GLY A 84 -10.56 -10.91 4.26
CA GLY A 84 -9.20 -10.67 3.75
C GLY A 84 -8.99 -10.83 2.24
N GLY A 85 -9.92 -11.46 1.50
CA GLY A 85 -9.70 -11.86 0.11
C GLY A 85 -8.77 -13.07 -0.03
N ASP A 86 -8.64 -13.87 1.04
CA ASP A 86 -7.77 -15.06 1.07
C ASP A 86 -8.27 -16.14 0.09
N ASP A 87 -9.57 -16.17 -0.17
CA ASP A 87 -10.21 -16.98 -1.21
C ASP A 87 -9.66 -16.69 -2.61
N PHE A 88 -9.48 -15.41 -2.96
CA PHE A 88 -8.88 -15.02 -4.24
C PHE A 88 -7.42 -15.42 -4.33
N VAL A 89 -6.66 -15.32 -3.23
CA VAL A 89 -5.27 -15.73 -3.18
C VAL A 89 -5.16 -17.23 -3.41
N VAL A 90 -5.92 -18.04 -2.66
CA VAL A 90 -5.94 -19.50 -2.82
C VAL A 90 -6.33 -19.88 -4.25
N ARG A 91 -7.39 -19.28 -4.80
CA ARG A 91 -7.82 -19.54 -6.17
C ARG A 91 -6.71 -19.26 -7.18
N ASN A 92 -6.00 -18.15 -7.04
CA ASN A 92 -4.92 -17.78 -7.96
C ASN A 92 -3.73 -18.74 -7.80
N TYR A 93 -3.34 -19.10 -6.58
CA TYR A 93 -2.21 -20.02 -6.34
C TYR A 93 -2.47 -21.43 -6.89
N MET A 94 -3.74 -21.84 -6.94
CA MET A 94 -4.15 -23.14 -7.49
C MET A 94 -4.38 -23.11 -9.01
N SER A 95 -4.24 -21.95 -9.66
CA SER A 95 -4.52 -21.78 -11.10
C SER A 95 -3.42 -22.36 -11.98
N ALA A 96 -3.75 -22.67 -13.23
CA ALA A 96 -2.75 -23.07 -14.23
C ALA A 96 -1.75 -21.94 -14.49
N ASP A 97 -2.23 -20.69 -14.50
CA ASP A 97 -1.39 -19.51 -14.68
C ASP A 97 -0.35 -19.34 -13.55
N PHE A 98 -0.67 -19.66 -12.28
CA PHE A 98 0.35 -19.59 -11.23
C PHE A 98 1.48 -20.60 -11.47
N ARG A 99 1.13 -21.84 -11.84
CA ARG A 99 2.13 -22.86 -12.20
C ARG A 99 3.00 -22.40 -13.37
N GLU A 100 2.38 -21.89 -14.44
CA GLU A 100 3.08 -21.32 -15.60
C GLU A 100 4.00 -20.16 -15.20
N GLY A 101 3.56 -19.28 -14.29
CA GLY A 101 4.37 -18.17 -13.80
C GLY A 101 5.65 -18.64 -13.10
N VAL A 102 5.54 -19.67 -12.25
CA VAL A 102 6.69 -20.27 -11.57
C VAL A 102 7.62 -20.95 -12.57
N GLU A 103 7.10 -21.78 -13.46
CA GLU A 103 7.89 -22.48 -14.48
C GLU A 103 8.60 -21.51 -15.43
N ALA A 104 7.90 -20.47 -15.90
CA ALA A 104 8.45 -19.45 -16.78
C ALA A 104 9.57 -18.65 -16.10
N PHE A 105 9.39 -18.29 -14.83
CA PHE A 105 10.40 -17.60 -14.04
C PHE A 105 11.67 -18.43 -13.88
N LEU A 106 11.53 -19.70 -13.47
CA LEU A 106 12.67 -20.63 -13.30
C LEU A 106 13.39 -20.87 -14.63
N ALA A 107 12.65 -20.97 -15.73
CA ALA A 107 13.20 -21.13 -17.07
C ALA A 107 13.65 -19.82 -17.74
N LYS A 108 13.56 -18.67 -17.05
CA LYS A 108 13.90 -17.33 -17.57
C LYS A 108 13.24 -16.98 -18.91
N ARG A 109 12.01 -17.44 -19.12
CA ARG A 109 11.20 -17.19 -20.32
C ARG A 109 10.01 -16.31 -19.99
N LYS A 110 9.39 -15.71 -21.01
CA LYS A 110 8.12 -15.01 -20.83
C LYS A 110 7.00 -16.03 -20.58
N PRO A 111 6.12 -15.77 -19.59
CA PRO A 111 4.97 -16.63 -19.33
C PRO A 111 3.88 -16.47 -20.40
N ARG A 112 3.07 -17.51 -20.59
CA ARG A 112 1.89 -17.56 -21.46
C ARG A 112 0.62 -17.73 -20.63
N TRP A 113 -0.04 -16.62 -20.36
CA TRP A 113 -1.26 -16.59 -19.55
C TRP A 113 -2.48 -17.08 -20.32
N THR A 114 -3.36 -17.79 -19.62
CA THR A 114 -4.59 -18.38 -20.18
C THR A 114 -5.86 -17.99 -19.41
N GLY A 115 -5.71 -17.36 -18.23
CA GLY A 115 -6.81 -16.99 -17.35
C GLY A 115 -7.46 -18.18 -16.63
N LYS A 116 -6.71 -19.28 -16.47
CA LYS A 116 -7.18 -20.55 -15.89
C LYS A 116 -6.26 -21.02 -14.77
#